data_AF-A0A3D9XRV8-F1
#
_entry.id   AF-A0A3D9XRV8-F1
#
_cell.length_a   1.000
_cell.length_b   1.000
_cell.length_c   1.000
_cell.angle_alpha   90.00
_cell.angle_beta   90.00
_cell.angle_gamma   90.00
#
_symmetry.space_group_name_H-M   'P 1'
#
loop_
_entity.id
_entity.type
_entity.pdbx_description
1 polymer ?
#
loop_
_entity_poly.entity_id
_entity_poly.type
_entity_poly.pdbx_seq_one_letter_code
_entity_poly.pdbx_strand_id
1 'polypeptide(L)'
;MAADAIREVLARRKAAAGMRALLLAGCDLLADEYDNIKTSITMPDGSLSTDPLDAWAVEKVSAMDDWIASVKATLYPTTPEAEGGSDD
;
A
#
# COMPACT_ATOMS: atom_id res chain seq x y z
N MET A 1 3.73 -36.84 -2.00
CA MET A 1 4.48 -36.11 -0.95
C MET A 1 5.32 -34.96 -1.52
N ALA A 2 6.46 -35.19 -2.19
CA ALA A 2 7.27 -34.06 -2.71
C ALA A 2 6.57 -33.22 -3.80
N ALA A 3 5.85 -33.86 -4.73
CA ALA A 3 5.12 -33.16 -5.78
C ALA A 3 3.94 -32.31 -5.26
N ASP A 4 3.29 -32.76 -4.18
CA ASP A 4 2.16 -32.06 -3.56
C ASP A 4 2.65 -30.82 -2.81
N ALA A 5 3.77 -30.94 -2.08
CA ALA A 5 4.42 -29.82 -1.42
C ALA A 5 4.88 -28.74 -2.44
N ILE A 6 5.44 -29.15 -3.58
CA ILE A 6 5.83 -28.22 -4.65
C ILE A 6 4.61 -27.47 -5.21
N ARG A 7 3.50 -28.17 -5.46
CA ARG A 7 2.25 -27.54 -5.94
C ARG A 7 1.70 -26.53 -4.94
N GLU A 8 1.72 -26.86 -3.66
CA GLU A 8 1.26 -25.97 -2.61
C GLU A 8 2.11 -24.69 -2.52
N VAL A 9 3.43 -24.81 -2.56
CA VAL A 9 4.33 -23.66 -2.58
C VAL A 9 4.08 -22.76 -3.79
N LEU A 10 3.90 -23.35 -4.98
CA LEU A 10 3.59 -22.59 -6.19
C LEU A 10 2.23 -21.88 -6.09
N ALA A 11 1.21 -22.53 -5.54
CA ALA A 11 -0.11 -21.93 -5.33
C ALA A 11 -0.02 -20.73 -4.36
N ARG A 12 0.70 -20.87 -3.24
CA ARG A 12 0.93 -19.78 -2.28
C ARG A 12 1.68 -18.61 -2.92
N ARG A 13 2.74 -18.87 -3.68
CA ARG A 13 3.51 -17.83 -4.39
C ARG A 13 2.65 -17.09 -5.42
N LYS A 14 1.83 -17.82 -6.18
CA LYS A 14 0.91 -17.21 -7.15
C LYS A 14 -0.14 -16.34 -6.46
N ALA A 15 -0.72 -16.80 -5.35
CA ALA A 15 -1.66 -16.01 -4.56
C ALA A 15 -1.01 -14.73 -4.02
N ALA A 16 0.22 -14.82 -3.46
CA ALA A 16 0.97 -13.66 -2.99
C ALA A 16 1.27 -12.66 -4.11
N ALA A 17 1.68 -13.13 -5.30
CA ALA A 17 1.88 -12.27 -6.46
C ALA A 17 0.59 -11.57 -6.89
N GLY A 18 -0.54 -12.29 -6.91
CA GLY A 18 -1.85 -11.71 -7.20
C GLY A 18 -2.27 -10.63 -6.20
N MET A 19 -2.06 -10.87 -4.90
CA MET A 19 -2.36 -9.87 -3.87
C MET A 19 -1.48 -8.62 -4.01
N ARG A 20 -0.18 -8.78 -4.30
CA ARG A 20 0.71 -7.64 -4.55
C ARG A 20 0.26 -6.80 -5.75
N ALA A 21 -0.13 -7.47 -6.84
CA ALA A 21 -0.65 -6.79 -8.03
C ALA A 21 -1.95 -6.02 -7.72
N LEU A 22 -2.84 -6.58 -6.90
CA LEU A 22 -4.07 -5.91 -6.49
C LEU A 22 -3.78 -4.67 -5.63
N LEU A 23 -2.84 -4.77 -4.69
CA LEU A 23 -2.44 -3.64 -3.85
C LEU A 23 -1.84 -2.50 -4.70
N LEU A 24 -0.98 -2.82 -5.66
CA LEU A 24 -0.40 -1.84 -6.59
C LEU A 24 -1.48 -1.16 -7.44
N ALA A 25 -2.38 -1.94 -8.04
CA ALA A 25 -3.48 -1.38 -8.83
C ALA A 25 -4.41 -0.48 -8.00
N GLY A 26 -4.62 -0.83 -6.72
CA GLY A 26 -5.35 0.03 -5.79
C GLY A 26 -4.63 1.34 -5.49
N CYS A 27 -3.30 1.33 -5.37
CA CYS A 27 -2.50 2.55 -5.21
C CYS A 27 -2.60 3.45 -6.43
N ASP A 28 -2.48 2.88 -7.64
CA ASP A 28 -2.60 3.65 -8.87
C ASP A 28 -3.98 4.31 -8.97
N LEU A 29 -5.04 3.59 -8.63
CA LEU A 29 -6.41 4.13 -8.63
C LEU A 29 -6.61 5.26 -7.60
N LEU A 30 -6.01 5.14 -6.42
CA LEU A 30 -6.13 6.12 -5.36
C LEU A 30 -5.23 7.34 -5.55
N ALA A 31 -4.12 7.21 -6.29
CA ALA A 31 -3.16 8.30 -6.49
C ALA A 31 -3.80 9.49 -7.21
N ASP A 32 -4.59 9.25 -8.26
CA ASP A 32 -5.27 10.33 -9.00
C ASP A 32 -6.26 11.11 -8.13
N GLU A 33 -7.08 10.39 -7.34
CA GLU A 33 -8.05 11.02 -6.42
C GLU A 33 -7.33 11.78 -5.29
N TYR A 34 -6.28 11.18 -4.74
CA TYR A 34 -5.43 11.79 -3.72
C TYR A 34 -4.83 13.11 -4.21
N ASP A 35 -4.20 13.11 -5.39
CA ASP A 35 -3.56 14.30 -5.95
C ASP A 35 -4.59 15.40 -6.24
N ASN A 36 -5.77 15.04 -6.73
CA ASN A 36 -6.87 15.98 -6.99
C ASN A 36 -7.38 16.65 -5.71
N ILE A 37 -7.67 15.87 -4.66
CA ILE A 37 -8.16 16.41 -3.39
C ILE A 37 -7.05 17.20 -2.70
N LYS A 38 -5.83 16.66 -2.64
CA LYS A 38 -4.71 17.32 -1.97
C LYS A 38 -4.39 18.66 -2.63
N THR A 39 -4.36 18.72 -3.96
CA THR A 39 -4.08 19.97 -4.68
C THR A 39 -5.15 21.02 -4.42
N SER A 40 -6.43 20.64 -4.32
CA SER A 40 -7.52 21.61 -4.12
C SER A 40 -7.53 22.25 -2.73
N ILE A 41 -6.95 21.58 -1.73
CA ILE A 41 -6.88 22.05 -0.33
C ILE A 41 -5.48 22.46 0.11
N THR A 42 -4.48 22.41 -0.77
CA THR A 42 -3.11 22.84 -0.43
C THR A 42 -3.00 24.36 -0.56
N MET A 43 -2.58 25.01 0.52
CA MET A 43 -2.32 26.43 0.59
C MET A 43 -1.01 26.80 -0.14
N PRO A 44 -0.79 28.07 -0.52
CA PRO A 44 0.44 28.51 -1.21
C PRO A 44 1.74 28.24 -0.44
N ASP A 45 1.68 28.10 0.88
CA ASP A 45 2.82 27.75 1.74
C ASP A 45 3.08 26.24 1.82
N GLY A 46 2.26 25.43 1.15
CA GLY A 46 2.34 23.97 1.13
C GLY A 46 1.61 23.27 2.28
N SER A 47 0.97 24.01 3.19
CA SER A 47 0.13 23.42 4.24
C SER A 47 -1.24 22.98 3.69
N LEU A 48 -1.92 22.06 4.36
CA LEU A 48 -3.31 21.75 4.06
C LEU A 48 -4.23 22.82 4.67
N SER A 49 -5.36 23.08 4.02
CA SER A 49 -6.35 24.05 4.46
C SER A 49 -6.81 23.79 5.89
N THR A 50 -6.97 24.88 6.65
CA THR A 50 -7.55 24.87 8.00
C THR A 50 -8.99 25.38 8.02
N ASP A 51 -9.60 25.64 6.85
CA ASP A 51 -11.01 26.02 6.76
C ASP A 51 -11.88 24.84 7.23
N PRO A 52 -12.83 25.06 8.17
CA PRO A 52 -13.76 24.01 8.59
C PRO A 52 -14.55 23.37 7.44
N LEU A 53 -14.77 24.07 6.33
CA LEU A 53 -15.44 23.54 5.14
C LEU A 53 -14.60 22.47 4.42
N ASP A 54 -13.27 22.52 4.57
CA ASP A 54 -12.33 21.57 3.95
C ASP A 54 -11.98 20.39 4.87
N ALA A 55 -12.50 20.36 6.11
CA ALA A 55 -12.14 19.36 7.11
C ALA A 55 -12.31 17.91 6.61
N TRP A 56 -13.38 17.64 5.84
CA TRP A 56 -13.61 16.34 5.23
C TRP A 56 -12.55 15.96 4.18
N ALA A 57 -12.10 16.94 3.39
CA ALA A 57 -11.08 16.72 2.37
C ALA A 57 -9.71 16.46 3.02
N VAL A 58 -9.39 17.20 4.10
CA VAL A 58 -8.18 16.96 4.91
C VAL A 58 -8.19 15.55 5.51
N GLU A 59 -9.30 15.12 6.12
CA GLU A 59 -9.44 13.78 6.68
C GLU A 59 -9.25 12.70 5.61
N LYS A 60 -9.84 12.90 4.42
CA LYS A 60 -9.68 11.98 3.30
C LYS A 60 -8.24 11.87 2.82
N VAL A 61 -7.54 13.00 2.63
CA VAL A 61 -6.14 13.01 2.22
C VAL A 61 -5.28 12.27 3.24
N SER A 62 -5.50 12.51 4.54
CA SER A 62 -4.78 11.80 5.61
C SER A 62 -5.04 10.28 5.56
N ALA A 63 -6.29 9.86 5.41
CA ALA A 63 -6.64 8.44 5.35
C ALA A 63 -6.04 7.74 4.11
N MET A 64 -6.01 8.43 2.98
CA MET A 64 -5.36 7.94 1.75
C MET A 64 -3.84 7.83 1.93
N ASP A 65 -3.21 8.82 2.56
CA ASP A 65 -1.76 8.78 2.86
C ASP A 65 -1.41 7.59 3.76
N ASP A 66 -2.16 7.38 4.84
CA ASP A 66 -1.96 6.25 5.76
C ASP A 66 -2.13 4.91 5.04
N TRP A 67 -3.14 4.80 4.18
CA TRP A 67 -3.36 3.59 3.40
C TRP A 67 -2.22 3.34 2.40
N ILE A 68 -1.78 4.35 1.64
CA ILE A 68 -0.66 4.25 0.71
C ILE A 68 0.63 3.84 1.45
N ALA A 69 0.89 4.43 2.62
CA ALA A 69 2.04 4.09 3.45
C ALA A 69 1.98 2.62 3.93
N SER A 70 0.80 2.17 4.37
CA SER A 70 0.55 0.78 4.77
C SER A 70 0.78 -0.21 3.62
N VAL A 71 0.32 0.12 2.41
CA VAL A 71 0.57 -0.70 1.22
C VAL A 71 2.07 -0.77 0.90
N LYS A 72 2.77 0.36 0.92
CA LYS A 72 4.23 0.39 0.68
C LYS A 72 4.98 -0.48 1.69
N ALA A 73 4.63 -0.42 2.97
CA ALA A 73 5.21 -1.27 4.01
C ALA A 73 4.92 -2.76 3.78
N THR A 74 3.73 -3.10 3.28
CA THR A 74 3.34 -4.48 2.94
C THR A 74 4.09 -5.01 1.72
N LEU A 75 4.30 -4.17 0.70
CA LEU A 75 4.97 -4.56 -0.54
C LEU A 75 6.49 -4.60 -0.41
N TYR A 76 7.06 -3.72 0.42
CA TYR A 76 8.50 -3.54 0.60
C TYR A 76 8.85 -3.58 2.10
N PRO A 77 8.71 -4.74 2.77
CA PRO A 77 9.11 -4.86 4.17
C PRO A 77 10.59 -4.55 4.30
N THR A 78 10.95 -3.68 5.25
CA THR A 78 12.34 -3.23 5.50
C THR A 78 13.22 -4.30 6.15
N THR A 79 12.71 -5.51 6.37
CA THR A 79 13.45 -6.60 6.99
C THR A 79 14.01 -7.51 5.91
N PRO A 80 15.33 -7.79 5.88
CA PRO A 80 15.84 -8.87 5.05
C PRO A 80 15.22 -10.17 5.60
N GLU A 81 14.44 -10.86 4.76
CA GLU A 81 14.01 -12.21 5.06
C GLU A 81 15.28 -13.03 5.29
N ALA A 82 15.49 -13.47 6.54
CA ALA A 82 16.51 -14.45 6.85
C ALA A 82 16.13 -15.76 6.12
N GLU A 83 16.63 -15.91 4.90
CA GLU A 83 16.79 -17.21 4.28
C GLU A 83 17.76 -18.01 5.16
N GLY A 84 17.27 -19.04 5.84
CA GLY A 84 18.10 -19.83 6.72
C GLY A 84 17.33 -20.89 7.49
N GLY A 85 16.59 -21.74 6.78
CA GLY A 85 16.31 -23.07 7.32
C GLY A 85 17.64 -23.80 7.49
N SER A 86 17.97 -24.14 8.73
CA SER A 86 18.92 -25.21 9.05
C SER A 86 18.21 -26.12 10.04
N ASP A 87 17.78 -27.27 9.55
CA ASP A 87 17.54 -28.43 10.40
C ASP A 87 18.90 -28.85 10.98
N ASP A 88 19.06 -28.76 12.29
CA ASP A 88 20.01 -29.56 13.08
C ASP A 88 19.23 -30.30 14.18
#